data_AF-A0A931CK75-F1
#
_entry.id   AF-A0A931CK75-F1
#
_cell.length_a   1.000
_cell.length_b   1.000
_cell.length_c   1.000
_cell.angle_alpha   90.00
_cell.angle_beta   90.00
_cell.angle_gamma   90.00
#
_symmetry.space_group_name_H-M   'P 1'
#
loop_
_entity.id
_entity.type
_entity.pdbx_description
1 polymer ?
#
loop_
_entity_poly.entity_id
_entity_poly.type
_entity_poly.pdbx_seq_one_letter_code
_entity_poly.pdbx_strand_id
1 'polypeptide(L)'
;MSVVNRRTRAGANTGPARWWLVAGRLVLLGSAAASAVAWALGVTVLQPLSEPTGPDAFAEDNTYWARELRWGALIALLLVLILLARGGRWTTWGVLVSGCAWLAVDVGLDRIDYNSDSTKLGIGAAAAALICCAVVMVVPAVPRPNALLAVAMVAAVASGMATATESPTDVEPALNTGSAAVGSLLALVAVAAAVQTAGPVDRPGVRTTVAVGILALATPWLLRHVWPQPSGARLLVTFAFAVLLVVVVVALAKTRPGPRQDRYSYGVVAAIAVVALPMMLWPLALLALVVQIGRPFTELAANTPIHSADADAVMIVLTIPMGLILARTLRNFVFDQPASAPGRDLRRG
;
A
#
# COMPACT_ATOMS: atom_id res chain seq x y z
N MET A 1 -34.86 51.53 13.11
CA MET A 1 -33.63 50.77 13.40
C MET A 1 -33.60 49.54 12.52
N SER A 2 -32.89 49.60 11.39
CA SER A 2 -32.80 48.51 10.41
C SER A 2 -31.63 47.59 10.75
N VAL A 3 -31.94 46.33 11.07
CA VAL A 3 -30.94 45.25 11.20
C VAL A 3 -30.38 44.98 9.79
N VAL A 4 -29.24 45.61 9.49
CA VAL A 4 -28.48 45.37 8.26
C VAL A 4 -28.03 43.92 8.27
N ASN A 5 -28.77 43.13 7.51
CA ASN A 5 -28.51 41.73 7.24
C ASN A 5 -27.18 41.66 6.45
N ARG A 6 -26.04 41.60 7.16
CA ARG A 6 -24.74 41.23 6.60
C ARG A 6 -24.86 39.78 6.13
N ARG A 7 -25.46 39.62 4.95
CA ARG A 7 -25.14 38.54 4.03
C ARG A 7 -23.65 38.66 3.76
N THR A 8 -22.88 38.01 4.61
CA THR A 8 -21.53 37.56 4.35
C THR A 8 -21.55 36.97 2.96
N ARG A 9 -21.01 37.73 2.01
CA ARG A 9 -20.55 37.21 0.73
C ARG A 9 -19.59 36.08 1.07
N ALA A 10 -20.11 34.86 1.12
CA ALA A 10 -19.35 33.66 0.91
C ALA A 10 -18.82 33.77 -0.53
N GLY A 11 -17.72 34.51 -0.67
CA GLY A 11 -16.94 34.55 -1.90
C GLY A 11 -16.64 33.11 -2.25
N ALA A 12 -17.18 32.70 -3.39
CA ALA A 12 -16.99 31.42 -4.00
C ALA A 12 -15.49 31.18 -4.24
N ASN A 13 -14.76 30.73 -3.22
CA ASN A 13 -13.43 30.16 -3.34
C ASN A 13 -13.56 28.74 -3.92
N THR A 14 -14.22 28.63 -5.08
CA THR A 14 -14.53 27.38 -5.79
C THR A 14 -13.40 26.90 -6.69
N GLY A 15 -12.35 27.71 -6.87
CA GLY A 15 -11.26 27.44 -7.80
C GLY A 15 -10.32 26.30 -7.36
N PRO A 16 -9.61 26.42 -6.22
CA PRO A 16 -8.49 25.52 -5.93
C PRO A 16 -8.88 24.15 -5.34
N ALA A 17 -10.00 24.05 -4.62
CA ALA A 17 -10.39 22.78 -3.98
C ALA A 17 -10.95 21.76 -5.00
N ARG A 18 -11.61 22.24 -6.06
CA ARG A 18 -12.30 21.35 -7.02
C ARG A 18 -11.33 20.63 -7.96
N TRP A 19 -10.30 21.31 -8.48
CA TRP A 19 -9.32 20.66 -9.36
C TRP A 19 -8.51 19.59 -8.65
N TRP A 20 -8.16 19.81 -7.37
CA TRP A 20 -7.44 18.82 -6.56
C TRP A 20 -8.25 17.54 -6.36
N LEU A 21 -9.56 17.67 -6.11
CA LEU A 21 -10.46 16.51 -6.01
C LEU A 21 -10.53 15.72 -7.32
N VAL A 22 -10.57 16.40 -8.47
CA VAL A 22 -10.58 15.75 -9.78
C VAL A 22 -9.24 15.07 -10.06
N ALA A 23 -8.13 15.78 -9.88
CA ALA A 23 -6.78 15.24 -10.08
C ALA A 23 -6.52 14.04 -9.16
N GLY A 24 -6.87 14.14 -7.88
CA GLY A 24 -6.74 13.04 -6.93
C GLY A 24 -7.54 11.80 -7.35
N ARG A 25 -8.77 11.99 -7.86
CA ARG A 25 -9.56 10.86 -8.40
C ARG A 25 -8.93 10.24 -9.63
N LEU A 26 -8.42 11.04 -10.56
CA LEU A 26 -7.74 10.53 -11.75
C LEU A 26 -6.49 9.74 -11.39
N VAL A 27 -5.70 10.20 -10.40
CA VAL A 27 -4.55 9.46 -9.87
C VAL A 27 -5.00 8.11 -9.32
N LEU A 28 -6.08 8.07 -8.52
CA LEU A 28 -6.58 6.80 -7.98
C LEU A 28 -7.11 5.84 -9.04
N LEU A 29 -7.84 6.34 -10.04
CA LEU A 29 -8.30 5.52 -11.16
C LEU A 29 -7.12 4.97 -11.96
N GLY A 30 -6.12 5.81 -12.22
CA GLY A 30 -4.86 5.40 -12.84
C GLY A 30 -4.12 4.34 -12.02
N SER A 31 -4.03 4.52 -10.69
CA SER A 31 -3.43 3.54 -9.78
C SER A 31 -4.18 2.22 -9.77
N ALA A 32 -5.52 2.21 -9.73
CA ALA A 32 -6.30 0.98 -9.79
C ALA A 32 -6.06 0.22 -11.10
N ALA A 33 -6.10 0.92 -12.24
CA ALA A 33 -5.82 0.33 -13.54
C ALA A 33 -4.38 -0.20 -13.62
N ALA A 34 -3.40 0.59 -13.16
CA ALA A 34 -1.99 0.19 -13.15
C ALA A 34 -1.74 -1.01 -12.24
N SER A 35 -2.38 -1.10 -11.07
CA SER A 35 -2.32 -2.26 -10.20
C SER A 35 -2.91 -3.52 -10.85
N ALA A 36 -4.05 -3.39 -11.54
CA ALA A 36 -4.64 -4.52 -12.25
C ALA A 36 -3.79 -4.99 -13.45
N VAL A 37 -3.19 -4.05 -14.18
CA VAL A 37 -2.25 -4.36 -15.28
C VAL A 37 -0.97 -5.00 -14.72
N ALA A 38 -0.41 -4.47 -13.63
CA ALA A 38 0.77 -5.05 -12.98
C ALA A 38 0.51 -6.47 -12.48
N TRP A 39 -0.69 -6.74 -11.93
CA TRP A 39 -1.13 -8.09 -11.60
C TRP A 39 -1.17 -9.00 -12.84
N ALA A 40 -1.81 -8.55 -13.93
CA ALA A 40 -1.93 -9.34 -15.16
C ALA A 40 -0.57 -9.62 -15.83
N LEU A 41 0.35 -8.65 -15.83
CA LEU A 41 1.73 -8.84 -16.26
C LEU A 41 2.48 -9.79 -15.31
N GLY A 42 2.20 -9.73 -14.02
CA GLY A 42 2.69 -10.70 -13.06
C GLY A 42 2.27 -12.12 -13.42
N VAL A 43 1.00 -12.34 -13.79
CA VAL A 43 0.48 -13.66 -14.19
C VAL A 43 1.05 -14.13 -15.53
N THR A 44 1.13 -13.24 -16.52
CA THR A 44 1.43 -13.64 -17.91
C THR A 44 2.89 -13.49 -18.32
N VAL A 45 3.68 -12.73 -17.58
CA VAL A 45 5.08 -12.44 -17.92
C VAL A 45 6.01 -12.84 -16.78
N LEU A 46 5.71 -12.43 -15.54
CA LEU A 46 6.63 -12.71 -14.42
C LEU A 46 6.52 -14.15 -13.94
N GLN A 47 5.30 -14.70 -13.86
CA GLN A 47 5.07 -16.07 -13.36
C GLN A 47 5.84 -17.12 -14.19
N PRO A 48 5.78 -17.13 -15.55
CA PRO A 48 6.53 -18.10 -16.34
C PRO A 48 8.06 -17.97 -16.21
N LEU A 49 8.56 -16.80 -15.80
CA LEU A 49 9.99 -16.58 -15.55
C LEU A 49 10.43 -17.04 -14.16
N SER A 50 9.48 -17.18 -13.23
CA SER A 50 9.75 -17.57 -11.85
C SER A 50 9.57 -19.07 -11.59
N GLU A 51 8.82 -19.76 -12.45
CA GLU A 51 8.54 -21.19 -12.26
C GLU A 51 9.72 -22.06 -12.69
N PRO A 52 10.06 -23.10 -11.90
CA PRO A 52 11.11 -24.04 -12.25
C PRO A 52 10.66 -24.88 -13.45
N THR A 53 11.32 -24.72 -14.61
CA THR A 53 10.99 -25.47 -15.84
C THR A 53 11.98 -26.62 -16.07
N GLY A 54 11.47 -27.84 -16.25
CA GLY A 54 12.25 -29.01 -16.67
C GLY A 54 12.25 -30.16 -15.66
N PRO A 55 12.73 -31.37 -16.06
CA PRO A 55 12.69 -32.57 -15.21
C PRO A 55 13.59 -32.49 -13.98
N ASP A 56 14.60 -31.62 -14.00
CA ASP A 56 15.59 -31.43 -12.94
C ASP A 56 15.41 -30.10 -12.20
N ALA A 57 14.31 -29.38 -12.44
CA ALA A 57 14.09 -28.06 -11.85
C ALA A 57 13.47 -28.21 -10.45
N PHE A 58 14.23 -27.85 -9.42
CA PHE A 58 13.77 -27.83 -8.03
C PHE A 58 13.31 -26.43 -7.65
N ALA A 59 12.25 -26.35 -6.84
CA ALA A 59 11.84 -25.08 -6.24
C ALA A 59 12.71 -24.82 -4.99
N GLU A 60 13.46 -23.72 -5.02
CA GLU A 60 14.29 -23.20 -3.93
C GLU A 60 13.59 -22.02 -3.20
N ASP A 61 14.22 -21.50 -2.15
CA ASP A 61 13.80 -20.28 -1.47
C ASP A 61 13.55 -19.11 -2.43
N ASN A 62 12.37 -18.47 -2.29
CA ASN A 62 11.92 -17.36 -3.13
C ASN A 62 11.71 -17.69 -4.62
N THR A 63 11.63 -18.96 -5.01
CA THR A 63 11.32 -19.36 -6.41
C THR A 63 10.07 -18.64 -6.92
N TYR A 64 9.02 -18.53 -6.09
CA TYR A 64 7.76 -17.88 -6.46
C TYR A 64 7.74 -16.36 -6.25
N TRP A 65 8.85 -15.65 -6.49
CA TRP A 65 8.96 -14.19 -6.33
C TRP A 65 7.91 -13.41 -7.14
N ALA A 66 7.46 -13.94 -8.28
CA ALA A 66 6.39 -13.31 -9.07
C ALA A 66 5.08 -13.23 -8.28
N ARG A 67 4.81 -14.19 -7.39
CA ARG A 67 3.64 -14.20 -6.50
C ARG A 67 3.64 -13.02 -5.54
N GLU A 68 4.80 -12.68 -4.96
CA GLU A 68 4.94 -11.52 -4.07
C GLU A 68 4.53 -10.23 -4.78
N LEU A 69 4.97 -10.07 -6.04
CA LEU A 69 4.67 -8.89 -6.85
C LEU A 69 3.21 -8.86 -7.30
N ARG A 70 2.65 -10.00 -7.73
CA ARG A 70 1.23 -10.14 -8.08
C ARG A 70 0.33 -9.77 -6.91
N TRP A 71 0.61 -10.34 -5.74
CA TRP A 71 -0.20 -10.11 -4.55
C TRP A 71 0.01 -8.70 -3.99
N GLY A 72 1.21 -8.14 -4.10
CA GLY A 72 1.46 -6.73 -3.83
C GLY A 72 0.63 -5.80 -4.72
N ALA A 73 0.51 -6.12 -6.02
CA ALA A 73 -0.34 -5.38 -6.95
C ALA A 73 -1.84 -5.51 -6.59
N LEU A 74 -2.31 -6.70 -6.21
CA LEU A 74 -3.68 -6.89 -5.71
C LEU A 74 -3.93 -6.11 -4.42
N ILE A 75 -2.99 -6.12 -3.46
CA ILE A 75 -3.07 -5.30 -2.25
C ILE A 75 -3.21 -3.83 -2.63
N ALA A 76 -2.37 -3.32 -3.54
CA ALA A 76 -2.46 -1.93 -4.01
C ALA A 76 -3.86 -1.62 -4.60
N LEU A 77 -4.41 -2.49 -5.44
CA LEU A 77 -5.75 -2.35 -6.01
C LEU A 77 -6.83 -2.25 -4.92
N LEU A 78 -6.81 -3.15 -3.94
CA LEU A 78 -7.78 -3.16 -2.84
C LEU A 78 -7.67 -1.89 -1.98
N LEU A 79 -6.45 -1.46 -1.68
CA LEU A 79 -6.20 -0.24 -0.92
C LEU A 79 -6.68 1.02 -1.67
N VAL A 80 -6.52 1.09 -3.00
CA VAL A 80 -7.08 2.16 -3.84
C VAL A 80 -8.61 2.16 -3.78
N LEU A 81 -9.25 0.99 -3.87
CA LEU A 81 -10.70 0.88 -3.78
C LEU A 81 -11.22 1.32 -2.39
N ILE A 82 -10.54 0.94 -1.30
CA ILE A 82 -10.88 1.40 0.06
C ILE A 82 -10.71 2.93 0.18
N LEU A 83 -9.69 3.48 -0.47
CA LEU A 83 -9.42 4.92 -0.50
C LEU A 83 -10.51 5.68 -1.28
N LEU A 84 -10.93 5.18 -2.44
CA LEU A 84 -12.08 5.70 -3.21
C LEU A 84 -13.38 5.62 -2.39
N ALA A 85 -13.56 4.55 -1.62
CA ALA A 85 -14.66 4.36 -0.68
C ALA A 85 -14.55 5.21 0.59
N ARG A 86 -13.46 5.99 0.72
CA ARG A 86 -13.13 6.84 1.88
C ARG A 86 -13.12 6.07 3.22
N GLY A 87 -12.84 4.77 3.17
CA GLY A 87 -12.84 3.88 4.34
C GLY A 87 -14.22 3.53 4.92
N GLY A 88 -15.30 3.66 4.15
CA GLY A 88 -16.65 3.27 4.59
C GLY A 88 -16.74 1.77 4.91
N ARG A 89 -17.22 1.39 6.10
CA ARG A 89 -17.20 -0.02 6.60
C ARG A 89 -17.78 -1.03 5.62
N TRP A 90 -19.00 -0.79 5.11
CA TRP A 90 -19.66 -1.75 4.23
C TRP A 90 -18.98 -1.85 2.88
N THR A 91 -18.54 -0.73 2.32
CA THR A 91 -17.78 -0.71 1.08
C THR A 91 -16.42 -1.39 1.25
N THR A 92 -15.72 -1.17 2.36
CA THR A 92 -14.49 -1.89 2.70
C THR A 92 -14.74 -3.40 2.76
N TRP A 93 -15.82 -3.86 3.41
CA TRP A 93 -16.19 -5.28 3.38
C TRP A 93 -16.43 -5.80 1.96
N GLY A 94 -17.17 -5.06 1.14
CA GLY A 94 -17.39 -5.43 -0.26
C GLY A 94 -16.08 -5.51 -1.07
N VAL A 95 -15.15 -4.58 -0.84
CA VAL A 95 -13.82 -4.60 -1.46
C VAL A 95 -13.02 -5.81 -1.00
N LEU A 96 -13.04 -6.16 0.30
CA LEU A 96 -12.33 -7.33 0.82
C LEU A 96 -12.90 -8.64 0.23
N VAL A 97 -14.22 -8.78 0.15
CA VAL A 97 -14.87 -9.93 -0.48
C VAL A 97 -14.50 -10.03 -1.97
N SER A 98 -14.50 -8.89 -2.67
CA SER A 98 -14.05 -8.83 -4.07
C SER A 98 -12.57 -9.20 -4.20
N GLY A 99 -11.73 -8.81 -3.24
CA GLY A 99 -10.33 -9.19 -3.17
C GLY A 99 -10.12 -10.69 -3.02
N CYS A 100 -10.95 -11.38 -2.23
CA CYS A 100 -10.94 -12.84 -2.18
C CYS A 100 -11.28 -13.46 -3.54
N ALA A 101 -12.21 -12.86 -4.29
CA ALA A 101 -12.51 -13.31 -5.65
C ALA A 101 -11.33 -13.09 -6.61
N TRP A 102 -10.64 -11.95 -6.52
CA TRP A 102 -9.41 -11.70 -7.28
C TRP A 102 -8.30 -12.70 -6.97
N LEU A 103 -8.11 -13.05 -5.68
CA LEU A 103 -7.15 -14.08 -5.29
C LEU A 103 -7.54 -15.47 -5.81
N ALA A 104 -8.83 -15.82 -5.81
CA ALA A 104 -9.29 -17.07 -6.40
C ALA A 104 -9.05 -17.11 -7.93
N VAL A 105 -9.24 -15.99 -8.63
CA VAL A 105 -8.89 -15.86 -10.06
C VAL A 105 -7.38 -15.97 -10.27
N ASP A 106 -6.56 -15.34 -9.43
CA ASP A 106 -5.10 -15.43 -9.47
C ASP A 106 -4.60 -16.87 -9.36
N VAL A 107 -5.09 -17.62 -8.37
CA VAL A 107 -4.76 -19.05 -8.16
C VAL A 107 -5.30 -19.92 -9.30
N GLY A 108 -6.50 -19.60 -9.80
CA GLY A 108 -7.11 -20.35 -10.91
C GLY A 108 -6.36 -20.16 -12.24
N LEU A 109 -5.84 -18.96 -12.49
CA LEU A 109 -5.02 -18.67 -13.68
C LEU A 109 -3.64 -19.31 -13.59
N ASP A 110 -3.08 -19.46 -12.39
CA ASP A 110 -1.81 -20.17 -12.16
C ASP A 110 -1.86 -21.62 -12.68
N ARG A 111 -3.04 -22.26 -12.66
CA ARG A 111 -3.22 -23.64 -13.17
C ARG A 111 -3.26 -23.74 -14.70
N ILE A 112 -3.68 -22.67 -15.36
CA ILE A 112 -3.94 -22.67 -16.78
C ILE A 112 -2.71 -22.04 -17.40
N ASP A 113 -1.83 -22.84 -18.01
CA ASP A 113 -0.67 -22.36 -18.79
C ASP A 113 -1.13 -21.32 -19.83
N TYR A 114 -1.23 -20.05 -19.42
CA TYR A 114 -1.86 -19.01 -20.21
C TYR A 114 -0.81 -18.37 -21.10
N ASN A 115 -0.34 -19.15 -22.08
CA ASN A 115 0.84 -18.83 -22.86
C ASN A 115 0.61 -17.90 -24.07
N SER A 116 -0.54 -17.23 -24.24
CA SER A 116 -0.77 -16.53 -25.53
C SER A 116 -1.50 -15.18 -25.57
N ASP A 117 -1.90 -14.53 -24.47
CA ASP A 117 -2.42 -13.15 -24.62
C ASP A 117 -2.41 -12.27 -23.35
N SER A 118 -1.21 -11.91 -22.89
CA SER A 118 -1.00 -10.98 -21.77
C SER A 118 -1.75 -9.65 -21.94
N THR A 119 -1.89 -9.18 -23.18
CA THR A 119 -2.55 -7.93 -23.50
C THR A 119 -4.05 -8.01 -23.24
N LYS A 120 -4.73 -9.08 -23.69
CA LYS A 120 -6.17 -9.27 -23.41
C LYS A 120 -6.45 -9.40 -21.91
N LEU A 121 -5.64 -10.17 -21.18
CA LEU A 121 -5.81 -10.30 -19.72
C LEU A 121 -5.60 -8.94 -19.04
N GLY A 122 -4.56 -8.19 -19.39
CA GLY A 122 -4.30 -6.86 -18.85
C GLY A 122 -5.43 -5.88 -19.11
N ILE A 123 -5.97 -5.83 -20.34
CA ILE A 123 -7.12 -4.99 -20.69
C ILE A 123 -8.36 -5.40 -19.90
N GLY A 124 -8.66 -6.71 -19.84
CA GLY A 124 -9.81 -7.23 -19.09
C GLY A 124 -9.71 -6.91 -17.59
N ALA A 125 -8.53 -7.09 -17.00
CA ALA A 125 -8.27 -6.80 -15.60
C ALA A 125 -8.41 -5.29 -15.30
N ALA A 126 -7.84 -4.44 -16.15
CA ALA A 126 -7.97 -2.99 -16.04
C ALA A 126 -9.44 -2.54 -16.15
N ALA A 127 -10.18 -3.08 -17.12
CA ALA A 127 -11.60 -2.78 -17.29
C ALA A 127 -12.41 -3.20 -16.05
N ALA A 128 -12.18 -4.41 -15.52
CA ALA A 128 -12.81 -4.89 -14.30
C ALA A 128 -12.51 -3.98 -13.10
N ALA A 129 -11.24 -3.58 -12.91
CA ALA A 129 -10.84 -2.67 -11.85
C ALA A 129 -11.52 -1.29 -11.97
N LEU A 130 -11.59 -0.73 -13.18
CA LEU A 130 -12.27 0.54 -13.42
C LEU A 130 -13.79 0.46 -13.18
N ILE A 131 -14.42 -0.67 -13.52
CA ILE A 131 -15.83 -0.93 -13.17
C ILE A 131 -16.00 -0.96 -11.65
N CYS A 132 -15.13 -1.67 -10.92
CA CYS A 132 -15.16 -1.67 -9.45
C CYS A 132 -15.00 -0.24 -8.89
N CYS A 133 -14.10 0.56 -9.44
CA CYS A 133 -13.95 1.97 -9.05
C CYS A 133 -15.25 2.77 -9.29
N ALA A 134 -15.88 2.60 -10.45
CA ALA A 134 -17.14 3.27 -10.77
C ALA A 134 -18.25 2.92 -9.77
N VAL A 135 -18.39 1.62 -9.44
CA VAL A 135 -19.35 1.14 -8.44
C VAL A 135 -19.04 1.71 -7.05
N VAL A 136 -17.78 1.73 -6.63
CA VAL A 136 -17.40 2.30 -5.32
C VAL A 136 -17.70 3.81 -5.25
N MET A 137 -17.45 4.55 -6.34
CA MET A 137 -17.63 6.00 -6.37
C MET A 137 -19.10 6.46 -6.32
N VAL A 138 -20.06 5.61 -6.69
CA VAL A 138 -21.50 5.96 -6.58
C VAL A 138 -22.06 5.77 -5.17
N VAL A 139 -21.35 5.06 -4.30
CA VAL A 139 -21.80 4.83 -2.91
C VAL A 139 -21.50 6.08 -2.06
N PRO A 140 -22.51 6.71 -1.42
CA PRO A 140 -22.28 7.82 -0.51
C PRO A 140 -21.34 7.41 0.64
N ALA A 141 -20.22 8.12 0.79
CA ALA A 141 -19.20 7.78 1.77
C ALA A 141 -18.84 8.97 2.67
N VAL A 142 -18.93 8.73 3.98
CA VAL A 142 -18.38 9.62 5.00
C VAL A 142 -16.93 9.19 5.25
N PRO A 143 -15.94 10.08 5.10
CA PRO A 143 -14.53 9.74 5.29
C PRO A 143 -14.28 9.22 6.71
N ARG A 144 -13.56 8.09 6.79
CA ARG A 144 -13.14 7.48 8.05
C ARG A 144 -11.62 7.58 8.19
N PRO A 145 -11.09 8.64 8.82
CA PRO A 145 -9.66 8.94 8.79
C PRO A 145 -8.82 7.83 9.44
N ASN A 146 -9.31 7.14 10.47
CA ASN A 146 -8.62 5.97 11.04
C ASN A 146 -8.41 4.83 10.02
N ALA A 147 -9.39 4.58 9.15
CA ALA A 147 -9.29 3.55 8.12
C ALA A 147 -8.33 3.98 7.01
N LEU A 148 -8.32 5.27 6.65
CA LEU A 148 -7.40 5.83 5.66
C LEU A 148 -5.94 5.82 6.18
N LEU A 149 -5.73 6.07 7.47
CA LEU A 149 -4.42 5.90 8.10
C LEU A 149 -3.95 4.45 8.05
N ALA A 150 -4.86 3.49 8.33
CA ALA A 150 -4.56 2.07 8.20
C ALA A 150 -4.16 1.68 6.76
N VAL A 151 -4.90 2.15 5.76
CA VAL A 151 -4.56 1.98 4.34
C VAL A 151 -3.17 2.55 4.04
N ALA A 152 -2.88 3.76 4.53
CA ALA A 152 -1.60 4.40 4.30
C ALA A 152 -0.42 3.60 4.90
N MET A 153 -0.59 3.09 6.12
CA MET A 153 0.44 2.30 6.81
C MET A 153 0.66 0.94 6.17
N VAL A 154 -0.41 0.23 5.79
CA VAL A 154 -0.28 -1.05 5.06
C VAL A 154 0.46 -0.81 3.73
N ALA A 155 0.06 0.20 2.97
CA ALA A 155 0.71 0.54 1.71
C ALA A 155 2.19 0.92 1.89
N ALA A 156 2.54 1.66 2.95
CA ALA A 156 3.91 2.06 3.21
C ALA A 156 4.83 0.86 3.52
N VAL A 157 4.37 -0.07 4.37
CA VAL A 157 5.13 -1.28 4.70
C VAL A 157 5.21 -2.22 3.50
N ALA A 158 4.09 -2.40 2.78
CA ALA A 158 4.02 -3.21 1.57
C ALA A 158 4.95 -2.67 0.47
N SER A 159 5.09 -1.34 0.34
CA SER A 159 6.02 -0.72 -0.61
C SER A 159 7.47 -1.12 -0.35
N GLY A 160 7.90 -1.07 0.92
CA GLY A 160 9.23 -1.53 1.31
C GLY A 160 9.43 -3.02 1.03
N MET A 161 8.44 -3.86 1.40
CA MET A 161 8.50 -5.31 1.19
C MET A 161 8.55 -5.69 -0.30
N ALA A 162 7.68 -5.10 -1.13
CA ALA A 162 7.69 -5.31 -2.58
C ALA A 162 9.02 -4.86 -3.20
N THR A 163 9.61 -3.76 -2.71
CA THR A 163 10.93 -3.29 -3.15
C THR A 163 12.04 -4.25 -2.73
N ALA A 164 11.88 -4.96 -1.62
CA ALA A 164 12.83 -5.94 -1.08
C ALA A 164 12.66 -7.36 -1.64
N THR A 165 11.70 -7.63 -2.52
CA THR A 165 11.45 -8.98 -3.07
C THR A 165 12.70 -9.55 -3.76
N GLU A 166 13.14 -10.73 -3.35
CA GLU A 166 14.31 -11.39 -3.92
C GLU A 166 13.87 -12.64 -4.68
N SER A 167 14.76 -13.20 -5.47
CA SER A 167 14.63 -14.48 -6.16
C SER A 167 15.87 -15.34 -5.88
N PRO A 168 15.86 -16.65 -6.18
CA PRO A 168 17.00 -17.51 -5.87
C PRO A 168 18.28 -17.05 -6.56
N THR A 169 18.16 -16.55 -7.80
CA THR A 169 19.32 -16.17 -8.62
C THR A 169 19.57 -14.67 -8.68
N ASP A 170 18.51 -13.86 -8.50
CA ASP A 170 18.51 -12.39 -8.58
C ASP A 170 19.14 -11.80 -9.86
N VAL A 171 19.30 -12.61 -10.90
CA VAL A 171 19.78 -12.17 -12.21
C VAL A 171 18.65 -11.73 -13.14
N GLU A 172 17.39 -11.93 -12.76
CA GLU A 172 16.19 -11.67 -13.56
C GLU A 172 15.94 -10.15 -13.66
N PRO A 173 16.14 -9.53 -14.85
CA PRO A 173 15.88 -8.09 -14.99
C PRO A 173 14.39 -7.75 -14.77
N ALA A 174 13.51 -8.70 -15.07
CA ALA A 174 12.08 -8.60 -14.87
C ALA A 174 11.70 -8.42 -13.39
N LEU A 175 12.40 -9.09 -12.46
CA LEU A 175 12.20 -8.91 -11.02
C LEU A 175 12.46 -7.45 -10.61
N ASN A 176 13.59 -6.88 -11.06
CA ASN A 176 13.97 -5.52 -10.69
C ASN A 176 12.92 -4.49 -11.15
N THR A 177 12.43 -4.62 -12.38
CA THR A 177 11.39 -3.74 -12.92
C THR A 177 10.02 -3.95 -12.25
N GLY A 178 9.61 -5.20 -12.04
CA GLY A 178 8.34 -5.54 -11.38
C GLY A 178 8.30 -5.09 -9.93
N SER A 179 9.37 -5.35 -9.17
CA SER A 179 9.54 -4.90 -7.80
C SER A 179 9.51 -3.38 -7.67
N ALA A 180 10.25 -2.66 -8.52
CA ALA A 180 10.23 -1.20 -8.54
C ALA A 180 8.82 -0.68 -8.85
N ALA A 181 8.14 -1.22 -9.88
CA ALA A 181 6.80 -0.80 -10.26
C ALA A 181 5.76 -1.01 -9.15
N VAL A 182 5.71 -2.20 -8.55
CA VAL A 182 4.76 -2.52 -7.47
C VAL A 182 5.09 -1.71 -6.21
N GLY A 183 6.38 -1.59 -5.85
CA GLY A 183 6.86 -0.76 -4.75
C GLY A 183 6.44 0.71 -4.91
N SER A 184 6.60 1.27 -6.11
CA SER A 184 6.17 2.64 -6.45
C SER A 184 4.65 2.81 -6.36
N LEU A 185 3.87 1.87 -6.90
CA LEU A 185 2.40 1.92 -6.81
C LEU A 185 1.93 1.95 -5.35
N LEU A 186 2.47 1.08 -4.50
CA LEU A 186 2.16 1.06 -3.07
C LEU A 186 2.61 2.34 -2.35
N ALA A 187 3.76 2.90 -2.71
CA ALA A 187 4.22 4.18 -2.16
C ALA A 187 3.27 5.34 -2.50
N LEU A 188 2.79 5.39 -3.74
CA LEU A 188 1.80 6.38 -4.18
C LEU A 188 0.48 6.23 -3.44
N VAL A 189 0.01 5.00 -3.24
CA VAL A 189 -1.19 4.71 -2.44
C VAL A 189 -1.01 5.16 -0.99
N ALA A 190 0.17 4.94 -0.40
CA ALA A 190 0.48 5.40 0.96
C ALA A 190 0.37 6.92 1.09
N VAL A 191 1.00 7.66 0.16
CA VAL A 191 0.95 9.13 0.13
C VAL A 191 -0.48 9.63 -0.10
N ALA A 192 -1.21 9.07 -1.05
CA ALA A 192 -2.58 9.46 -1.35
C ALA A 192 -3.53 9.23 -0.16
N ALA A 193 -3.39 8.09 0.53
CA ALA A 193 -4.17 7.76 1.71
C ALA A 193 -3.85 8.65 2.91
N ALA A 194 -2.57 8.97 3.12
CA ALA A 194 -2.14 9.91 4.16
C ALA A 194 -2.76 11.30 3.94
N VAL A 195 -2.71 11.82 2.72
CA VAL A 195 -3.27 13.14 2.39
C VAL A 195 -4.79 13.16 2.59
N GLN A 196 -5.49 12.11 2.16
CA GLN A 196 -6.95 12.02 2.41
C GLN A 196 -7.30 11.87 3.89
N THR A 197 -6.39 11.34 4.71
CA THR A 197 -6.56 11.27 6.16
C THR A 197 -6.56 12.66 6.79
N ALA A 198 -5.69 13.57 6.32
CA ALA A 198 -5.63 14.96 6.78
C ALA A 198 -6.82 15.81 6.31
N GLY A 199 -7.47 15.44 5.22
CA GLY A 199 -8.62 16.18 4.67
C GLY A 199 -8.22 17.28 3.69
N PRO A 200 -8.93 18.43 3.64
CA PRO A 200 -8.65 19.48 2.65
C PRO A 200 -7.24 20.05 2.78
N VAL A 201 -6.52 20.08 1.66
CA VAL A 201 -5.13 20.55 1.58
C VAL A 201 -5.09 21.96 1.00
N ASP A 202 -4.24 22.83 1.54
CA ASP A 202 -3.96 24.14 0.97
C ASP A 202 -2.93 24.07 -0.18
N ARG A 203 -2.70 25.18 -0.89
CA ARG A 203 -1.76 25.23 -2.02
C ARG A 203 -0.33 24.77 -1.66
N PRO A 204 0.31 25.23 -0.57
CA PRO A 204 1.63 24.73 -0.21
C PRO A 204 1.61 23.24 0.14
N GLY A 205 0.57 22.76 0.83
CA GLY A 205 0.41 21.34 1.12
C GLY A 205 0.29 20.48 -0.15
N VAL A 206 -0.36 20.99 -1.20
CA VAL A 206 -0.40 20.30 -2.51
C VAL A 206 0.99 20.20 -3.13
N ARG A 207 1.79 21.27 -3.11
CA ARG A 207 3.17 21.24 -3.64
C ARG A 207 4.03 20.23 -2.88
N THR A 208 3.95 20.23 -1.55
CA THR A 208 4.64 19.25 -0.70
C THR A 208 4.18 17.84 -1.02
N THR A 209 2.87 17.62 -1.16
CA THR A 209 2.31 16.31 -1.50
C THR A 209 2.83 15.80 -2.84
N VAL A 210 2.86 16.65 -3.87
CA VAL A 210 3.37 16.28 -5.19
C VAL A 210 4.85 15.95 -5.13
N ALA A 211 5.67 16.78 -4.47
CA ALA A 211 7.10 16.53 -4.33
C ALA A 211 7.38 15.22 -3.59
N VAL A 212 6.69 15.00 -2.47
CA VAL A 212 6.79 13.75 -1.69
C VAL A 212 6.32 12.55 -2.50
N GLY A 213 5.20 12.68 -3.23
CA GLY A 213 4.69 11.63 -4.11
C GLY A 213 5.70 11.23 -5.20
N ILE A 214 6.35 12.20 -5.84
CA ILE A 214 7.39 11.95 -6.85
C ILE A 214 8.58 11.23 -6.22
N LEU A 215 9.06 11.69 -5.05
CA LEU A 215 10.20 11.05 -4.36
C LEU A 215 9.87 9.62 -3.93
N ALA A 216 8.67 9.41 -3.37
CA ALA A 216 8.21 8.10 -2.93
C ALA A 216 8.04 7.13 -4.11
N LEU A 217 7.55 7.61 -5.26
CA LEU A 217 7.49 6.85 -6.51
C LEU A 217 8.88 6.51 -7.07
N ALA A 218 9.82 7.44 -7.02
CA ALA A 218 11.15 7.27 -7.63
C ALA A 218 12.09 6.39 -6.80
N THR A 219 11.89 6.31 -5.48
CA THR A 219 12.83 5.60 -4.59
C THR A 219 12.93 4.10 -4.88
N PRO A 220 11.84 3.34 -5.07
CA PRO A 220 11.94 1.93 -5.47
C PRO A 220 12.75 1.71 -6.77
N TRP A 221 12.54 2.56 -7.78
CA TRP A 221 13.33 2.54 -9.02
C TRP A 221 14.80 2.84 -8.79
N LEU A 222 15.11 3.85 -7.98
CA LEU A 222 16.49 4.20 -7.65
C LEU A 222 17.19 3.06 -6.91
N LEU A 223 16.52 2.44 -5.93
CA LEU A 223 17.07 1.33 -5.17
C LEU A 223 17.38 0.13 -6.08
N ARG A 224 16.44 -0.23 -6.97
CA ARG A 224 16.61 -1.32 -7.93
C ARG A 224 17.63 -1.02 -9.03
N HIS A 225 17.85 0.25 -9.35
CA HIS A 225 18.86 0.67 -10.31
C HIS A 225 20.27 0.67 -9.70
N VAL A 226 20.44 1.20 -8.49
CA VAL A 226 21.74 1.31 -7.81
C VAL A 226 22.19 -0.03 -7.23
N TRP A 227 21.26 -0.81 -6.68
CA TRP A 227 21.50 -2.14 -6.15
C TRP A 227 20.59 -3.16 -6.84
N PRO A 228 20.90 -3.56 -8.08
CA PRO A 228 20.11 -4.54 -8.81
C PRO A 228 20.15 -5.93 -8.16
N GLN A 229 21.21 -6.22 -7.41
CA GLN A 229 21.45 -7.48 -6.71
C GLN A 229 21.23 -7.34 -5.20
N PRO A 230 20.87 -8.42 -4.50
CA PRO A 230 20.65 -8.45 -3.06
C PRO A 230 21.95 -8.12 -2.35
N SER A 231 21.86 -7.22 -1.39
CA SER A 231 23.00 -6.85 -0.57
C SER A 231 22.51 -6.33 0.77
N GLY A 232 23.35 -6.46 1.80
CA GLY A 232 23.05 -5.86 3.10
C GLY A 232 22.77 -4.36 3.00
N ALA A 233 23.45 -3.66 2.08
CA ALA A 233 23.18 -2.25 1.78
C ALA A 233 21.77 -2.04 1.21
N ARG A 234 21.36 -2.80 0.18
CA ARG A 234 19.99 -2.72 -0.39
C ARG A 234 18.93 -2.97 0.68
N LEU A 235 19.11 -3.98 1.52
CA LEU A 235 18.19 -4.30 2.59
C LEU A 235 18.07 -3.14 3.60
N LEU A 236 19.21 -2.61 4.06
CA LEU A 236 19.25 -1.49 5.01
C LEU A 236 18.61 -0.22 4.44
N VAL A 237 18.89 0.12 3.18
CA VAL A 237 18.30 1.32 2.55
C VAL A 237 16.81 1.11 2.26
N THR A 238 16.38 -0.09 1.87
CA THR A 238 14.95 -0.42 1.69
C THR A 238 14.19 -0.35 3.02
N PHE A 239 14.81 -0.82 4.11
CA PHE A 239 14.29 -0.66 5.46
C PHE A 239 14.18 0.82 5.86
N ALA A 240 15.23 1.60 5.62
CA ALA A 240 15.23 3.04 5.87
C ALA A 240 14.14 3.76 5.05
N PHE A 241 13.92 3.35 3.80
CA PHE A 241 12.84 3.84 2.95
C PHE A 241 11.46 3.54 3.56
N ALA A 242 11.21 2.30 4.01
CA ALA A 242 9.94 1.95 4.65
C ALA A 242 9.69 2.77 5.93
N VAL A 243 10.71 2.95 6.77
CA VAL A 243 10.65 3.80 7.97
C VAL A 243 10.35 5.25 7.60
N LEU A 244 11.07 5.80 6.61
CA LEU A 244 10.88 7.18 6.15
C LEU A 244 9.47 7.38 5.59
N LEU A 245 8.94 6.41 4.85
CA LEU A 245 7.60 6.46 4.29
C LEU A 245 6.53 6.44 5.40
N VAL A 246 6.73 5.67 6.48
CA VAL A 246 5.85 5.72 7.67
C VAL A 246 5.88 7.11 8.32
N VAL A 247 7.05 7.72 8.48
CA VAL A 247 7.19 9.09 9.02
C VAL A 247 6.46 10.10 8.13
N VAL A 248 6.65 10.00 6.81
CA VAL A 248 5.98 10.82 5.81
C VAL A 248 4.46 10.66 5.88
N VAL A 249 3.95 9.43 6.03
CA VAL A 249 2.53 9.16 6.19
C VAL A 249 1.99 9.88 7.43
N VAL A 250 2.65 9.79 8.58
CA VAL A 250 2.22 10.51 9.79
C VAL A 250 2.24 12.02 9.59
N ALA A 251 3.31 12.55 8.99
CA ALA A 251 3.44 13.98 8.73
C ALA A 251 2.36 14.51 7.77
N LEU A 252 2.04 13.76 6.71
CA LEU A 252 1.00 14.14 5.74
C LEU A 252 -0.42 13.91 6.26
N ALA A 253 -0.63 12.95 7.15
CA ALA A 253 -1.94 12.66 7.73
C ALA A 253 -2.36 13.64 8.83
N LYS A 254 -1.41 14.41 9.38
CA LYS A 254 -1.69 15.39 10.43
C LYS A 254 -2.44 16.61 9.87
N THR A 255 -3.60 16.91 10.46
CA THR A 255 -4.51 17.96 9.96
C THR A 255 -3.96 19.38 10.12
N ARG A 256 -3.14 19.64 11.15
CA ARG A 256 -2.48 20.94 11.41
C ARG A 256 -1.16 20.72 12.15
N PRO A 257 0.00 20.91 11.50
CA PRO A 257 1.27 20.85 12.23
C PRO A 257 1.40 22.08 13.15
N GLY A 258 1.53 21.84 14.46
CA GLY A 258 1.80 22.87 15.47
C GLY A 258 3.25 23.37 15.40
N PRO A 259 3.53 24.64 15.77
CA PRO A 259 4.87 25.19 15.65
C PRO A 259 5.81 24.58 16.71
N ARG A 260 6.94 24.04 16.24
CA ARG A 260 8.09 23.46 16.98
C ARG A 260 7.89 22.13 17.73
N GLN A 261 6.85 21.95 18.53
CA GLN A 261 6.71 20.72 19.35
C GLN A 261 6.56 19.45 18.48
N ASP A 262 6.07 19.63 17.25
CA ASP A 262 5.89 18.57 16.27
C ASP A 262 7.20 17.97 15.72
N ARG A 263 8.32 18.70 15.75
CA ARG A 263 9.59 18.18 15.21
C ARG A 263 10.10 16.99 16.01
N TYR A 264 9.95 17.02 17.32
CA TYR A 264 10.34 15.90 18.19
C TYR A 264 9.44 14.69 17.98
N SER A 265 8.16 14.91 17.62
CA SER A 265 7.21 13.83 17.37
C SER A 265 7.62 12.95 16.19
N TYR A 266 8.21 13.51 15.12
CA TYR A 266 8.66 12.74 13.97
C TYR A 266 9.89 11.87 14.27
N GLY A 267 10.80 12.35 15.14
CA GLY A 267 11.90 11.54 15.63
C GLY A 267 11.40 10.33 16.45
N VAL A 268 10.37 10.53 17.27
CA VAL A 268 9.72 9.44 18.02
C VAL A 268 9.01 8.47 17.08
N VAL A 269 8.27 8.95 16.07
CA VAL A 269 7.63 8.10 15.06
C VAL A 269 8.67 7.26 14.31
N ALA A 270 9.80 7.86 13.92
CA ALA A 270 10.90 7.15 13.28
C ALA A 270 11.47 6.07 14.21
N ALA A 271 11.73 6.39 15.48
CA ALA A 271 12.22 5.41 16.45
C ALA A 271 11.24 4.24 16.67
N ILE A 272 9.93 4.53 16.77
CA ILE A 272 8.88 3.51 16.85
C ILE A 272 8.92 2.63 15.60
N ALA A 273 8.98 3.21 14.39
CA ALA A 273 8.99 2.43 13.15
C ALA A 273 10.25 1.56 13.02
N VAL A 274 11.44 2.09 13.37
CA VAL A 274 12.72 1.36 13.36
C VAL A 274 12.67 0.13 14.27
N VAL A 275 12.02 0.23 15.43
CA VAL A 275 11.93 -0.89 16.38
C VAL A 275 10.76 -1.82 16.03
N ALA A 276 9.58 -1.28 15.76
CA ALA A 276 8.36 -2.05 15.58
C ALA A 276 8.38 -2.90 14.30
N LEU A 277 8.93 -2.40 13.19
CA LEU A 277 8.98 -3.14 11.93
C LEU A 277 9.72 -4.48 12.06
N PRO A 278 10.99 -4.55 12.52
CA PRO A 278 11.67 -5.83 12.70
C PRO A 278 11.05 -6.67 13.80
N MET A 279 10.58 -6.06 14.90
CA MET A 279 9.92 -6.79 16.00
C MET A 279 8.61 -7.46 15.57
N MET A 280 7.89 -6.92 14.58
CA MET A 280 6.71 -7.56 14.00
C MET A 280 7.07 -8.53 12.88
N LEU A 281 8.01 -8.15 12.00
CA LEU A 281 8.39 -8.95 10.84
C LEU A 281 8.95 -10.31 11.28
N TRP A 282 9.85 -10.33 12.26
CA TRP A 282 10.49 -11.57 12.71
C TRP A 282 9.50 -12.65 13.18
N PRO A 283 8.61 -12.42 14.16
CA PRO A 283 7.65 -13.43 14.58
C PRO A 283 6.61 -13.77 13.51
N LEU A 284 6.22 -12.81 12.66
CA LEU A 284 5.28 -13.07 11.56
C LEU A 284 5.92 -13.93 10.47
N ALA A 285 7.19 -13.68 10.15
CA ALA A 285 7.97 -14.51 9.23
C ALA A 285 8.08 -15.92 9.79
N LEU A 286 8.53 -16.10 11.04
CA LEU A 286 8.59 -17.40 11.70
C LEU A 286 7.23 -18.12 11.69
N LEU A 287 6.14 -17.41 11.96
CA LEU A 287 4.79 -17.97 11.88
C LEU A 287 4.45 -18.41 10.45
N ALA A 288 4.78 -17.60 9.44
CA ALA A 288 4.54 -17.94 8.03
C ALA A 288 5.34 -19.18 7.60
N LEU A 289 6.58 -19.32 8.07
CA LEU A 289 7.43 -20.49 7.85
C LEU A 289 6.83 -21.75 8.52
N VAL A 290 6.38 -21.63 9.77
CA VAL A 290 5.81 -22.76 10.53
C VAL A 290 4.44 -23.20 10.00
N VAL A 291 3.58 -22.24 9.65
CA VAL A 291 2.23 -22.52 9.14
C VAL A 291 2.25 -22.88 7.65
N GLN A 292 3.36 -22.62 6.95
CA GLN A 292 3.52 -22.83 5.51
C GLN A 292 2.42 -22.13 4.72
N ILE A 293 2.20 -20.83 4.97
CA ILE A 293 1.05 -20.10 4.40
C ILE A 293 1.02 -20.16 2.86
N GLY A 294 2.17 -20.17 2.18
CA GLY A 294 2.23 -20.26 0.72
C GLY A 294 1.88 -21.63 0.17
N ARG A 295 2.16 -22.71 0.91
CA ARG A 295 2.03 -24.09 0.42
C ARG A 295 0.61 -24.44 -0.06
N PRO A 296 -0.47 -24.15 0.69
CA PRO A 296 -1.83 -24.37 0.19
C PRO A 296 -2.11 -23.66 -1.13
N PHE A 297 -1.55 -22.46 -1.35
CA PHE A 297 -1.75 -21.72 -2.59
C PHE A 297 -0.93 -22.32 -3.74
N THR A 298 0.30 -22.76 -3.48
CA THR A 298 1.13 -23.47 -4.47
C THR A 298 0.51 -24.80 -4.88
N GLU A 299 0.04 -25.60 -3.92
CA GLU A 299 -0.67 -26.86 -4.20
C GLU A 299 -1.99 -26.60 -4.93
N LEU A 300 -2.75 -25.58 -4.51
CA LEU A 300 -3.94 -25.15 -5.23
C LEU A 300 -3.62 -24.62 -6.62
N ALA A 301 -2.43 -24.11 -6.90
CA ALA A 301 -1.99 -23.73 -8.24
C ALA A 301 -1.51 -24.91 -9.09
N ALA A 302 -1.46 -26.13 -8.54
CA ALA A 302 -0.84 -27.30 -9.17
C ALA A 302 0.67 -27.13 -9.44
N ASN A 303 1.32 -26.24 -8.70
CA ASN A 303 2.75 -25.98 -8.75
C ASN A 303 3.51 -26.88 -7.76
N THR A 304 4.80 -27.13 -8.02
CA THR A 304 5.65 -27.98 -7.17
C THR A 304 5.85 -27.33 -5.81
N PRO A 305 5.40 -27.94 -4.69
CA PRO A 305 5.63 -27.36 -3.37
C PRO A 305 7.12 -27.26 -3.08
N ILE A 306 7.55 -26.17 -2.46
CA ILE A 306 8.90 -26.05 -1.91
C ILE A 306 9.01 -27.06 -0.77
N HIS A 307 9.92 -28.02 -0.90
CA HIS A 307 10.15 -29.08 0.09
C HIS A 307 11.46 -28.80 0.84
N SER A 308 11.57 -29.29 2.09
CA SER A 308 12.78 -29.29 2.94
C SER A 308 13.04 -28.01 3.79
N ALA A 309 14.29 -27.52 3.83
CA ALA A 309 14.72 -26.40 4.67
C ALA A 309 14.23 -25.03 4.15
N ASP A 310 13.77 -25.01 2.91
CA ASP A 310 13.29 -23.84 2.19
C ASP A 310 11.80 -23.63 2.47
N ALA A 311 11.35 -22.38 2.38
CA ALA A 311 10.00 -22.02 2.79
C ALA A 311 9.22 -21.23 1.75
N ASP A 312 8.03 -21.75 1.47
CA ASP A 312 6.98 -21.08 0.70
C ASP A 312 6.25 -20.05 1.59
N ALA A 313 6.95 -18.96 1.90
CA ALA A 313 6.41 -17.83 2.63
C ALA A 313 5.95 -16.74 1.66
N VAL A 314 4.76 -16.16 1.90
CA VAL A 314 4.27 -15.01 1.14
C VAL A 314 4.36 -13.75 2.00
N MET A 315 5.52 -13.12 1.97
CA MET A 315 5.94 -12.05 2.86
C MET A 315 5.14 -10.77 2.68
N ILE A 316 4.69 -10.47 1.45
CA ILE A 316 3.87 -9.29 1.18
C ILE A 316 2.55 -9.29 1.96
N VAL A 317 1.97 -10.46 2.27
CA VAL A 317 0.72 -10.56 3.06
C VAL A 317 0.93 -10.15 4.51
N LEU A 318 2.12 -10.38 5.06
CA LEU A 318 2.48 -10.01 6.44
C LEU A 318 2.48 -8.49 6.64
N THR A 319 2.58 -7.71 5.56
CA THR A 319 2.50 -6.24 5.63
C THR A 319 1.13 -5.73 6.06
N ILE A 320 0.07 -6.53 5.88
CA ILE A 320 -1.30 -6.18 6.29
C ILE A 320 -1.39 -6.06 7.82
N PRO A 321 -1.12 -7.10 8.63
CA PRO A 321 -1.16 -6.97 10.09
C PRO A 321 -0.12 -5.96 10.60
N MET A 322 1.08 -5.89 10.01
CA MET A 322 2.09 -4.89 10.38
C MET A 322 1.59 -3.45 10.22
N GLY A 323 1.02 -3.12 9.06
CA GLY A 323 0.47 -1.80 8.79
C GLY A 323 -0.73 -1.46 9.69
N LEU A 324 -1.60 -2.44 9.98
CA LEU A 324 -2.73 -2.27 10.89
C LEU A 324 -2.28 -1.97 12.33
N ILE A 325 -1.26 -2.70 12.82
CA ILE A 325 -0.68 -2.47 14.15
C ILE A 325 -0.02 -1.08 14.20
N LEU A 326 0.78 -0.73 13.20
CA LEU A 326 1.42 0.60 13.12
C LEU A 326 0.38 1.73 13.10
N ALA A 327 -0.68 1.59 12.31
CA ALA A 327 -1.74 2.60 12.26
C ALA A 327 -2.42 2.77 13.62
N ARG A 328 -2.62 1.69 14.38
CA ARG A 328 -3.15 1.75 15.73
C ARG A 328 -2.19 2.44 16.70
N THR A 329 -0.91 2.07 16.67
CA THR A 329 0.13 2.62 17.56
C THR A 329 0.39 4.10 17.28
N LEU A 330 0.45 4.48 16.01
CA LEU A 330 0.79 5.84 15.57
C LEU A 330 -0.43 6.78 15.50
N ARG A 331 -1.63 6.28 15.78
CA ARG A 331 -2.89 7.04 15.74
C ARG A 331 -2.83 8.35 16.54
N ASN A 332 -2.25 8.31 17.73
CA ASN A 332 -2.18 9.46 18.64
C ASN A 332 -1.23 10.58 18.14
N PHE A 333 -0.34 10.27 17.20
CA PHE A 333 0.52 11.28 16.57
C PHE A 333 -0.18 12.02 15.43
N VAL A 334 -1.23 11.41 14.86
CA VAL A 334 -2.00 11.95 13.73
C VAL A 334 -3.22 12.71 14.21
N PHE A 335 -3.96 12.15 15.17
CA PHE A 335 -5.14 12.76 15.74
C PHE A 335 -4.81 13.27 17.13
N ASP A 336 -4.73 14.58 17.30
CA ASP A 336 -4.58 15.20 18.62
C ASP A 336 -5.66 14.65 19.54
N GLN A 337 -5.26 14.11 20.69
CA GLN A 337 -6.23 13.88 21.76
C GLN A 337 -6.76 15.26 22.17
N PRO A 338 -8.09 15.47 22.23
CA PRO A 338 -8.62 16.71 22.77
C PRO A 338 -8.00 16.87 24.14
N ALA A 339 -7.20 17.93 24.33
CA ALA A 339 -6.54 18.21 25.60
C ALA A 339 -7.59 18.04 26.68
N SER A 340 -7.41 17.02 27.53
CA SER A 340 -8.34 16.66 28.60
C SER A 340 -8.74 17.96 29.26
N ALA A 341 -10.00 18.37 29.10
CA ALA A 341 -10.43 19.72 29.44
C ALA A 341 -9.96 20.02 30.86
N PRO A 342 -9.04 20.99 31.06
CA PRO A 342 -8.45 21.21 32.37
C PRO A 342 -9.56 21.64 33.33
N GLY A 343 -9.83 20.80 34.33
CA GLY A 343 -10.67 21.15 35.47
C GLY A 343 -12.17 20.98 35.25
N ARG A 344 -12.67 19.78 35.56
CA ARG A 344 -13.98 19.61 36.21
C ARG A 344 -13.85 19.22 37.69
N ASP A 345 -12.71 19.56 38.31
CA ASP A 345 -12.42 19.36 39.74
C ASP A 345 -12.67 20.61 40.60
N LEU A 346 -13.69 21.40 40.25
CA LEU A 346 -14.19 22.47 41.13
C LEU A 346 -15.71 22.37 41.23
N ARG A 347 -16.20 21.45 42.09
CA ARG A 347 -17.46 21.56 42.87
C ARG A 347 -17.86 20.21 43.48
N ARG A 348 -17.10 19.78 44.49
CA ARG A 348 -17.61 19.13 45.72
C ARG A 348 -16.73 19.75 46.81
N GLY A 349 -17.19 20.73 47.58
CA GLY A 349 -18.37 20.64 48.43
C GLY A 349 -17.85 20.22 49.78
#